data_AF-A0A377WAK4-F1
#
_entry.id   AF-A0A377WAK4-F1
#
_cell.length_a   1.000
_cell.length_b   1.000
_cell.length_c   1.000
_cell.angle_alpha   90.00
_cell.angle_beta   90.00
_cell.angle_gamma   90.00
#
_symmetry.space_group_name_H-M   'P 1'
#
loop_
_entity.id
_entity.type
_entity.pdbx_description
1 polymer ?
#
loop_
_entity_poly.entity_id
_entity_poly.type
_entity_poly.pdbx_seq_one_letter_code
_entity_poly.pdbx_strand_id
1 'polypeptide(L)'
;MRLIPFILLALCSPLLLTACKHSTTQPPKIYTLDKSSKISSYAAAIKTAVEMQMFEPEAYAGKMCTVRISIQRDGTLNSAIAEGGDPKLCKAAISAVTAKIPPAPDENTWQIFKNAPLDFRP
;
A
#
# COMPACT_ATOMS: atom_id res chain seq x y z
N MET A 1 6.33 -73.37 -28.43
CA MET A 1 4.98 -73.94 -28.24
C MET A 1 4.53 -73.61 -26.83
N ARG A 2 3.32 -73.05 -26.69
CA ARG A 2 2.66 -72.56 -25.46
C ARG A 2 3.18 -71.20 -24.96
N LEU A 3 2.34 -70.27 -24.53
CA LEU A 3 0.88 -70.13 -24.54
C LEU A 3 0.60 -68.63 -24.36
N ILE A 4 -0.54 -68.19 -24.88
CA ILE A 4 -1.04 -66.82 -25.03
C ILE A 4 -1.50 -66.25 -23.64
N PRO A 5 -2.19 -65.09 -23.59
CA PRO A 5 -1.77 -63.71 -23.31
C PRO A 5 -2.26 -63.23 -21.94
N PHE A 6 -1.92 -62.02 -21.49
CA PHE A 6 -2.87 -61.22 -20.68
C PHE A 6 -2.36 -59.78 -20.52
N ILE A 7 -3.24 -58.82 -20.88
CA ILE A 7 -3.38 -57.47 -20.29
C ILE A 7 -2.25 -56.48 -20.71
N LEU A 8 -2.46 -55.29 -21.27
CA LEU A 8 -3.54 -54.32 -21.15
C LEU A 8 -3.95 -53.80 -22.54
N LEU A 9 -5.24 -53.85 -22.83
CA LEU A 9 -5.90 -52.94 -23.76
C LEU A 9 -5.71 -51.51 -23.24
N ALA A 10 -4.81 -50.75 -23.86
CA ALA A 10 -4.75 -49.30 -23.72
C ALA A 10 -5.99 -48.71 -24.40
N LEU A 11 -7.08 -48.61 -23.63
CA LEU A 11 -8.25 -47.83 -23.98
C LEU A 11 -7.81 -46.37 -24.09
N CYS A 12 -7.57 -45.94 -25.33
CA CYS A 12 -7.60 -44.52 -25.69
C CYS A 12 -9.05 -44.05 -25.53
N SER A 13 -9.45 -43.75 -24.30
CA SER A 13 -10.67 -43.01 -24.03
C SER A 13 -10.41 -41.56 -24.43
N PRO A 14 -11.12 -41.01 -25.44
CA PRO A 14 -11.09 -39.59 -25.68
C PRO A 14 -11.85 -38.94 -24.51
N LEU A 15 -11.13 -38.54 -23.46
CA LEU A 15 -11.69 -37.61 -22.49
C LEU A 15 -12.04 -36.35 -23.27
N LEU A 16 -13.34 -36.17 -23.50
CA LEU A 16 -13.91 -34.94 -24.01
C LEU A 16 -13.24 -33.76 -23.30
N LEU A 17 -12.60 -32.89 -24.09
CA LEU A 17 -12.26 -31.54 -23.66
C LEU A 17 -13.57 -30.84 -23.32
N THR A 18 -14.01 -31.05 -22.09
CA THR A 18 -15.05 -30.24 -21.47
C THR A 18 -14.40 -28.88 -21.29
N ALA A 19 -14.69 -27.97 -22.22
CA ALA A 19 -14.38 -26.57 -22.05
C ALA A 19 -14.96 -26.16 -20.70
N CYS A 20 -14.09 -25.95 -19.71
CA CYS A 20 -14.49 -25.19 -18.54
C CYS A 20 -14.81 -23.79 -19.07
N LYS A 21 -16.09 -23.54 -19.37
CA LYS A 21 -16.64 -22.19 -19.37
C LYS A 21 -16.49 -21.70 -17.94
N HIS A 22 -15.30 -21.21 -17.60
CA HIS A 22 -15.12 -20.35 -16.45
C HIS A 22 -15.87 -19.07 -16.81
N SER A 23 -17.18 -19.05 -16.54
CA SER A 23 -17.89 -17.80 -16.32
C SER A 23 -17.36 -17.25 -15.01
N THR A 24 -16.17 -16.67 -15.06
CA THR A 24 -15.69 -15.78 -14.02
C THR A 24 -16.47 -14.49 -14.21
N THR A 25 -17.68 -14.44 -13.66
CA THR A 25 -18.30 -13.15 -13.32
C THR A 25 -17.54 -12.61 -12.12
N GLN A 26 -16.29 -12.20 -12.33
CA GLN A 26 -15.61 -11.30 -11.41
C GLN A 26 -16.25 -9.91 -11.62
N PRO A 27 -16.69 -9.23 -10.55
CA PRO A 27 -17.00 -7.81 -10.65
C PRO A 27 -15.77 -7.09 -11.24
N PRO A 28 -15.96 -6.03 -12.05
CA PRO A 28 -14.87 -5.38 -12.77
C PRO A 28 -13.76 -4.98 -11.80
N LYS A 29 -12.49 -5.29 -12.14
CA LYS A 29 -11.26 -4.94 -11.37
C LYS A 29 -11.04 -3.43 -11.13
N ILE A 30 -12.04 -2.60 -11.43
CA ILE A 30 -12.04 -1.16 -11.23
C ILE A 30 -11.98 -0.81 -9.72
N TYR A 31 -12.55 -1.65 -8.84
CA TYR A 31 -12.66 -1.41 -7.38
C TYR A 31 -11.33 -1.56 -6.57
N THR A 32 -10.30 -2.20 -7.12
CA THR A 32 -8.99 -2.30 -6.44
C THR A 32 -8.00 -1.25 -6.94
N LEU A 33 -8.14 -0.84 -8.20
CA LEU A 33 -7.29 0.17 -8.82
C LEU A 33 -7.58 1.57 -8.25
N ASP A 34 -8.84 1.92 -8.05
CA ASP A 34 -9.23 3.20 -7.44
C ASP A 34 -8.81 3.28 -5.97
N LYS A 35 -9.01 2.20 -5.19
CA LYS A 35 -8.58 2.13 -3.79
C LYS A 35 -7.07 2.36 -3.66
N SER A 36 -6.26 1.66 -4.45
CA SER A 36 -4.79 1.83 -4.42
C SER A 36 -4.36 3.24 -4.80
N SER A 37 -5.05 3.86 -5.77
CA SER A 37 -4.78 5.23 -6.21
C SER A 37 -5.09 6.27 -5.13
N LYS A 38 -6.19 6.11 -4.39
CA LYS A 38 -6.53 6.99 -3.26
C LYS A 38 -5.53 6.90 -2.11
N ILE A 39 -5.09 5.69 -1.79
CA ILE A 39 -4.08 5.46 -0.74
C ILE A 39 -2.76 6.15 -1.11
N SER A 40 -2.26 5.94 -2.33
CA SER A 40 -0.98 6.51 -2.77
C SER A 40 -1.06 8.03 -2.93
N SER A 41 -2.14 8.55 -3.50
CA SER A 41 -2.34 10.00 -3.63
C SER A 41 -2.46 10.68 -2.27
N TYR A 42 -3.13 10.05 -1.30
CA TYR A 42 -3.22 10.58 0.05
C TYR A 42 -1.86 10.57 0.76
N ALA A 43 -1.08 9.49 0.64
CA ALA A 43 0.30 9.45 1.15
C ALA A 43 1.16 10.58 0.58
N ALA A 44 1.08 10.81 -0.74
CA ALA A 44 1.79 11.90 -1.41
C ALA A 44 1.33 13.27 -0.90
N ALA A 45 0.01 13.47 -0.70
CA ALA A 45 -0.51 14.73 -0.17
C ALA A 45 -0.01 15.01 1.25
N ILE A 46 0.05 14.00 2.12
CA ILE A 46 0.65 14.16 3.46
C ILE A 46 2.12 14.52 3.33
N LYS A 47 2.88 13.76 2.53
CA LYS A 47 4.32 13.99 2.34
C LYS A 47 4.59 15.42 1.88
N THR A 48 3.90 15.87 0.85
CA THR A 48 4.02 17.24 0.33
C THR A 48 3.64 18.29 1.39
N ALA A 49 2.53 18.10 2.12
CA ALA A 49 2.09 19.05 3.14
C ALA A 49 3.12 19.23 4.26
N VAL A 50 3.78 18.15 4.67
CA VAL A 50 4.83 18.18 5.69
C VAL A 50 6.13 18.75 5.12
N GLU A 51 6.61 18.26 3.97
CA GLU A 51 7.90 18.68 3.40
C GLU A 51 7.91 20.17 3.04
N MET A 52 6.78 20.75 2.61
CA MET A 52 6.65 22.19 2.39
C MET A 52 6.82 23.03 3.67
N GLN A 53 6.70 22.43 4.85
CA GLN A 53 6.86 23.09 6.15
C GLN A 53 8.22 22.80 6.79
N MET A 54 9.05 21.97 6.16
CA MET A 54 10.40 21.70 6.61
C MET A 54 11.32 22.86 6.20
N PHE A 55 12.01 23.43 7.16
CA PHE A 55 13.01 24.47 6.93
C PHE A 55 14.33 23.84 6.42
N GLU A 56 14.96 24.45 5.41
CA GLU A 56 16.23 24.01 4.81
C GLU A 56 16.21 22.57 4.26
N PRO A 57 15.37 22.24 3.26
CA PRO A 57 15.29 20.89 2.70
C PRO A 57 16.65 20.38 2.18
N GLU A 58 17.50 21.27 1.67
CA GLU A 58 18.84 20.94 1.17
C GLU A 58 19.77 20.40 2.26
N ALA A 59 19.55 20.79 3.53
CA ALA A 59 20.33 20.28 4.68
C ALA A 59 20.06 18.80 4.99
N TYR A 60 19.05 18.21 4.34
CA TYR A 60 18.64 16.83 4.52
C TYR A 60 18.80 15.94 3.28
N ALA A 61 19.46 16.45 2.23
CA ALA A 61 19.71 15.67 1.03
C ALA A 61 20.35 14.30 1.34
N GLY A 62 19.73 13.23 0.82
CA GLY A 62 20.20 11.85 1.04
C GLY A 62 19.88 11.26 2.43
N LYS A 63 19.19 11.99 3.30
CA LYS A 63 18.77 11.52 4.62
C LYS A 63 17.35 10.97 4.59
N MET A 64 16.98 10.28 5.66
CA MET A 64 15.64 9.76 5.87
C MET A 64 15.24 9.89 7.35
N CYS A 65 13.96 10.14 7.59
CA CYS A 65 13.33 9.91 8.89
C CYS A 65 12.02 9.14 8.73
N THR A 66 11.79 8.14 9.56
CA THR A 66 10.48 7.49 9.72
C THR A 66 9.79 8.06 10.95
N VAL A 67 8.58 8.62 10.77
CA VAL A 67 7.74 9.15 11.84
C VAL A 67 6.43 8.38 11.87
N ARG A 68 6.08 7.81 13.02
CA ARG A 68 4.73 7.29 13.26
C ARG A 68 3.80 8.43 13.64
N ILE A 69 2.76 8.61 12.83
CA ILE A 69 1.69 9.58 13.09
C ILE A 69 0.44 8.88 13.61
N SER A 70 -0.40 9.61 14.34
CA SER A 70 -1.81 9.27 14.55
C SER A 70 -2.69 10.47 14.25
N ILE A 71 -3.79 10.25 13.53
CA ILE A 71 -4.68 11.32 13.05
C ILE A 71 -6.16 11.00 13.29
N GLN A 72 -6.93 12.06 13.50
CA GLN A 72 -8.40 12.04 13.50
C GLN A 72 -8.94 12.03 12.05
N ARG A 73 -10.26 11.84 11.90
CA ARG A 73 -10.92 11.77 10.58
C ARG A 73 -10.83 13.06 9.77
N ASP A 74 -10.79 14.20 10.45
CA ASP A 74 -10.64 15.53 9.84
C ASP A 74 -9.19 15.88 9.48
N GLY A 75 -8.24 14.94 9.69
CA GLY A 75 -6.82 15.17 9.49
C GLY A 75 -6.11 15.83 10.68
N THR A 76 -6.79 16.08 11.80
CA THR A 76 -6.14 16.62 13.00
C THR A 76 -5.12 15.61 13.55
N LEU A 77 -3.90 16.06 13.80
CA LEU A 77 -2.83 15.25 14.36
C LEU A 77 -3.07 15.01 15.87
N ASN A 78 -3.04 13.74 16.29
CA ASN A 78 -3.04 13.35 17.70
C ASN A 78 -1.61 13.18 18.24
N SER A 79 -0.72 12.56 17.46
CA SER A 79 0.66 12.30 17.87
C SER A 79 1.60 12.15 16.67
N ALA A 80 2.87 12.50 16.85
CA ALA A 80 3.96 12.23 15.91
C ALA A 80 5.21 11.80 16.69
N ILE A 81 5.77 10.63 16.38
CA ILE A 81 6.90 10.03 17.09
C ILE A 81 7.92 9.54 16.06
N ALA A 82 9.18 9.94 16.21
CA ALA A 82 10.25 9.39 15.38
C ALA A 82 10.50 7.92 15.74
N GLU A 83 10.48 7.05 14.74
CA GLU A 83 10.84 5.62 14.88
C GLU A 83 12.30 5.36 14.49
N GLY A 84 12.91 6.25 13.69
CA GLY A 84 14.33 6.16 13.33
C GLY A 84 14.71 7.08 12.17
N GLY A 85 16.02 7.27 11.98
CA GLY A 85 16.57 8.11 10.91
C GLY A 85 17.55 9.17 11.40
N ASP A 86 17.82 10.18 10.57
CA ASP A 86 18.68 11.31 10.95
C ASP A 86 17.99 12.17 12.03
N PRO A 87 18.63 12.41 13.18
CA PRO A 87 17.99 13.13 14.29
C PRO A 87 17.55 14.56 13.96
N LYS A 88 18.29 15.28 13.10
CA LYS A 88 17.93 16.64 12.71
C LYS A 88 16.74 16.63 11.77
N LEU A 89 16.75 15.75 10.77
CA LEU A 89 15.62 15.55 9.86
C LEU A 89 14.38 15.09 10.63
N CYS A 90 14.51 14.17 11.58
CA CYS A 90 13.37 13.72 12.38
C CYS A 90 12.77 14.84 13.25
N LYS A 91 13.60 15.68 13.86
CA LYS A 91 13.12 16.83 14.62
C LYS A 91 12.40 17.83 13.72
N ALA A 92 12.94 18.09 12.52
CA ALA A 92 12.29 18.95 11.52
C ALA A 92 10.96 18.34 11.05
N ALA A 93 10.94 17.04 10.73
CA ALA A 93 9.75 16.33 10.28
C ALA A 93 8.65 16.35 11.35
N ILE A 94 8.96 16.03 12.61
CA ILE A 94 7.97 16.09 13.71
C ILE A 94 7.42 17.51 13.86
N SER A 95 8.28 18.53 13.79
CA SER A 95 7.87 19.93 13.88
C SER A 95 7.00 20.36 12.69
N ALA A 96 7.25 19.78 11.51
CA ALA A 96 6.48 20.06 10.30
C ALA A 96 5.18 19.24 10.20
N VAL A 97 5.10 18.07 10.84
CA VAL A 97 3.90 17.22 10.88
C VAL A 97 2.75 17.88 11.65
N THR A 98 3.04 18.90 12.47
CA THR A 98 1.97 19.75 13.06
C THR A 98 1.22 20.58 12.01
N ALA A 99 1.69 20.60 10.76
CA ALA A 99 0.96 21.14 9.64
C ALA A 99 -0.36 20.39 9.42
N LYS A 100 -1.31 21.07 8.77
CA LYS A 100 -2.63 20.51 8.52
C LYS A 100 -2.52 19.33 7.55
N ILE A 101 -2.56 18.11 8.08
CA ILE A 101 -2.79 16.90 7.30
C ILE A 101 -4.19 16.99 6.69
N PRO A 102 -4.37 16.81 5.37
CA PRO A 102 -5.70 16.88 4.78
C PRO A 102 -6.59 15.75 5.33
N PRO A 103 -7.92 15.95 5.41
CA PRO A 103 -8.84 14.85 5.67
C PRO A 103 -8.67 13.74 4.63
N ALA A 104 -8.75 12.49 5.05
CA ALA A 104 -8.70 11.36 4.13
C ALA A 104 -9.94 11.36 3.20
N PRO A 105 -9.81 10.94 1.94
CA PRO A 105 -10.91 10.98 0.96
C PRO A 105 -12.02 9.97 1.26
N ASP A 106 -11.74 8.93 2.05
CA ASP A 106 -12.71 7.93 2.51
C ASP A 106 -12.23 7.20 3.77
N GLU A 107 -13.16 6.49 4.41
CA GLU A 107 -12.93 5.73 5.64
C GLU A 107 -11.85 4.65 5.46
N ASN A 108 -11.80 3.98 4.31
CA ASN A 108 -10.81 2.92 4.08
C ASN A 108 -9.39 3.51 4.05
N THR A 109 -9.21 4.66 3.41
CA THR A 109 -7.94 5.37 3.41
C THR A 109 -7.59 5.85 4.82
N TRP A 110 -8.54 6.44 5.55
CA TRP A 110 -8.31 6.85 6.94
C TRP A 110 -7.88 5.68 7.84
N GLN A 111 -8.52 4.52 7.74
CA GLN A 111 -8.18 3.34 8.56
C GLN A 111 -6.73 2.89 8.39
N ILE A 112 -6.13 3.12 7.21
CA ILE A 112 -4.74 2.81 6.93
C ILE A 112 -3.80 3.83 7.58
N PHE A 113 -4.16 5.13 7.54
CA PHE A 113 -3.29 6.22 7.98
C PHE A 113 -3.54 6.72 9.43
N LYS A 114 -4.63 6.31 10.09
CA LYS A 114 -4.99 6.74 11.46
C LYS A 114 -3.90 6.46 12.50
N ASN A 115 -3.02 5.48 12.21
CA ASN A 115 -1.81 5.20 12.95
C ASN A 115 -0.78 4.54 12.00
N ALA A 116 0.04 5.33 11.31
CA ALA A 116 0.92 4.84 10.25
C ALA A 116 2.34 5.43 10.36
N PRO A 117 3.38 4.66 9.99
CA PRO A 117 4.70 5.20 9.74
C PRO A 117 4.73 5.95 8.40
N LEU A 118 5.39 7.11 8.38
CA LEU A 118 5.66 7.90 7.18
C LEU A 118 7.16 8.15 7.07
N ASP A 119 7.69 7.90 5.86
CA ASP A 119 9.09 8.16 5.54
C ASP A 119 9.24 9.53 4.87
N PHE A 120 10.01 10.40 5.50
CA PHE A 120 10.40 11.70 4.96
C PHE A 120 11.79 11.61 4.34
N ARG A 121 11.89 12.01 3.08
CA ARG A 121 13.10 12.05 2.26
C ARG A 121 12.99 13.27 1.33
N PRO A 122 13.31 14.47 1.85
CA PRO A 122 13.32 15.71 1.07
C PRO A 122 14.31 15.65 -0.10
#